data_AF-A0A564UGH3-F1
#
_entry.id   AF-A0A564UGH3-F1
#
_cell.length_a   1.000
_cell.length_b   1.000
_cell.length_c   1.000
_cell.angle_alpha   90.00
_cell.angle_beta   90.00
_cell.angle_gamma   90.00
#
_symmetry.space_group_name_H-M   'P 1'
#
loop_
_entity.id
_entity.type
_entity.pdbx_description
1 polymer ?
#
loop_
_entity_poly.entity_id
_entity_poly.type
_entity_poly.pdbx_seq_one_letter_code
_entity_poly.pdbx_strand_id
1 'polypeptide(L)'
;MQGERQDVDSSVAEKNDVLKMITSFSATLRKDGVPMSNFTPAWFKKGFFNESLFCDDFLSTHQLLYSNGAFFTPDGRMVDPMPLRCEIFEMMREYVGAKLAKKVTNVVDVLKLAAQVEDFPPVTDRIALANGTLYLDGTFQEGKPEIVRNRLPVRYDPKAAQPTHWLRFLSGLLYPEDIPTVQEFIGYCMIPSNKGQRMMIIKGNGGEGKSQIGVVLSRLFGCNMKDGSIGKISENRFARADLEHTLLCVDDDMRMEALRQTNYVKSIVTAQGQMDLERKGKQSYQGWMYARLLAFSNGDLQAISGKEILEAIRLMDADERRELTRALFA
;
A
#
# COMPACT_ATOMS: atom_id res chain seq x y z
N MET A 1 -43.37 7.35 -7.00
CA MET A 1 -42.79 8.62 -6.53
C MET A 1 -42.68 8.49 -5.02
N GLN A 2 -41.53 8.46 -4.34
CA GLN A 2 -40.18 8.90 -4.66
C GLN A 2 -39.20 7.88 -4.06
N GLY A 3 -38.15 7.55 -4.80
CA GLY A 3 -36.93 6.93 -4.32
C GLY A 3 -35.76 7.70 -4.93
N GLU A 4 -34.62 7.66 -4.25
CA GLU A 4 -33.32 8.30 -4.54
C GLU A 4 -33.04 9.62 -3.81
N ARG A 5 -32.16 9.51 -2.81
CA ARG A 5 -31.05 10.43 -2.48
C ARG A 5 -30.26 9.87 -1.29
N GLN A 6 -29.24 9.06 -1.56
CA GLN A 6 -28.24 8.72 -0.53
C GLN A 6 -26.79 8.56 -1.03
N ASP A 7 -26.48 8.94 -2.28
CA ASP A 7 -25.12 8.79 -2.86
C ASP A 7 -24.32 10.10 -3.00
N VAL A 8 -24.74 11.20 -2.36
CA VAL A 8 -24.06 12.50 -2.55
C VAL A 8 -23.01 12.79 -1.46
N ASP A 9 -23.15 12.25 -0.25
CA ASP A 9 -22.30 12.64 0.90
C ASP A 9 -20.89 12.04 0.88
N SER A 10 -20.68 10.83 0.34
CA SER A 10 -19.37 10.19 0.30
C SER A 10 -18.40 10.89 -0.68
N SER A 11 -18.89 11.34 -1.83
CA SER A 11 -18.07 12.04 -2.82
C SER A 11 -17.65 13.46 -2.38
N VAL A 12 -18.45 14.09 -1.51
CA VAL A 12 -18.17 15.42 -0.96
C VAL A 12 -17.07 15.33 0.10
N ALA A 13 -17.06 14.25 0.89
CA ALA A 13 -16.00 13.98 1.87
C ALA A 13 -14.63 13.76 1.20
N GLU A 14 -14.55 12.93 0.15
CA GLU A 14 -13.32 12.73 -0.61
C GLU A 14 -12.81 14.01 -1.29
N LYS A 15 -13.71 14.80 -1.89
CA LYS A 15 -13.35 16.10 -2.49
C LYS A 15 -12.81 17.08 -1.46
N ASN A 16 -13.38 17.10 -0.25
CA ASN A 16 -12.91 17.96 0.82
C ASN A 16 -11.55 17.54 1.37
N ASP A 17 -11.22 16.25 1.37
CA ASP A 17 -9.90 15.76 1.78
C ASP A 17 -8.83 16.07 0.73
N VAL A 18 -9.14 15.97 -0.56
CA VAL A 18 -8.26 16.43 -1.65
C VAL A 18 -8.04 17.95 -1.54
N LEU A 19 -9.09 18.73 -1.28
CA LEU A 19 -8.97 20.19 -1.12
C LEU A 19 -8.13 20.56 0.10
N LYS A 20 -8.29 19.87 1.24
CA LYS A 20 -7.47 20.06 2.44
C LYS A 20 -6.01 19.68 2.22
N MET A 21 -5.76 18.61 1.46
CA MET A 21 -4.40 18.18 1.09
C MET A 21 -3.73 19.21 0.17
N ILE A 22 -4.45 19.74 -0.83
CA ILE A 22 -3.97 20.84 -1.69
C ILE A 22 -3.68 22.10 -0.87
N THR A 23 -4.54 22.41 0.09
CA THR A 23 -4.41 23.62 0.93
C THR A 23 -3.23 23.52 1.91
N SER A 24 -2.99 22.35 2.50
CA SER A 24 -1.82 22.14 3.39
C SER A 24 -0.50 22.15 2.61
N PHE A 25 -0.50 21.60 1.40
CA PHE A 25 0.66 21.64 0.51
C PHE A 25 0.99 23.09 0.08
N SER A 26 -0.02 23.84 -0.35
CA SER A 26 0.12 25.25 -0.74
C SER A 26 0.52 26.17 0.43
N ALA A 27 0.11 25.86 1.66
CA ALA A 27 0.50 26.61 2.85
C ALA A 27 1.98 26.40 3.24
N THR A 28 2.54 25.23 2.94
CA THR A 28 3.94 24.91 3.27
C THR A 28 4.92 25.68 2.36
N LEU A 29 4.50 26.02 1.14
CA LEU A 29 5.27 26.80 0.17
C LEU A 29 5.19 28.33 0.36
N ARG A 30 4.43 28.83 1.35
CA ARG A 30 4.14 30.28 1.51
C ARG A 30 4.82 30.95 2.71
N LYS A 31 5.78 30.32 3.36
CA LYS A 31 6.65 31.00 4.33
C LYS A 31 7.94 31.39 3.65
N ASP A 32 7.95 32.57 3.02
CA ASP A 32 9.03 33.54 3.06
C ASP A 32 8.67 34.72 2.14
N GLY A 33 8.26 35.83 2.76
CA GLY A 33 7.89 37.07 2.09
C GLY A 33 9.10 37.87 1.62
N VAL A 34 9.72 37.44 0.52
CA VAL A 34 10.74 38.21 -0.21
C VAL A 34 10.10 38.82 -1.47
N PRO A 35 10.37 40.09 -1.83
CA PRO A 35 9.79 40.71 -3.02
C PRO A 35 10.27 39.98 -4.29
N MET A 36 9.33 39.52 -5.12
CA MET A 36 9.60 38.83 -6.39
C MET A 36 10.24 39.78 -7.41
N SER A 37 11.57 39.84 -7.43
CA SER A 37 12.33 40.38 -8.57
C SER A 37 12.39 39.34 -9.68
N ASN A 38 11.70 39.57 -10.81
CA ASN A 38 11.86 38.94 -12.14
C ASN A 38 12.65 37.60 -12.22
N PHE A 39 12.26 36.58 -11.47
CA PHE A 39 12.88 35.26 -11.59
C PHE A 39 12.16 34.50 -12.71
N THR A 40 12.83 34.32 -13.84
CA THR A 40 12.36 33.39 -14.87
C THR A 40 13.05 32.05 -14.63
N PRO A 41 12.31 30.96 -14.41
CA PRO A 41 12.90 29.64 -14.19
C PRO A 41 13.77 29.20 -15.37
N ALA A 42 14.86 28.47 -15.09
CA ALA A 42 15.81 28.06 -16.12
C ALA A 42 15.19 27.20 -17.24
N TRP A 43 14.13 26.45 -16.92
CA TRP A 43 13.36 25.63 -17.84
C TRP A 43 12.39 26.40 -18.75
N PHE A 44 12.26 27.72 -18.58
CA PHE A 44 11.44 28.58 -19.43
C PHE A 44 12.23 29.80 -19.92
N LYS A 45 12.46 29.92 -21.24
CA LYS A 45 13.21 31.05 -21.79
C LYS A 45 12.67 31.48 -23.14
N LYS A 46 12.40 32.78 -23.30
CA LYS A 46 11.90 33.38 -24.56
C LYS A 46 10.70 32.64 -25.17
N GLY A 47 9.76 32.18 -24.33
CA GLY A 47 8.58 31.43 -24.76
C GLY A 47 8.81 29.94 -25.08
N PHE A 48 10.06 29.47 -24.96
CA PHE A 48 10.41 28.07 -25.08
C PHE A 48 10.39 27.39 -23.71
N PHE A 49 9.74 26.23 -23.63
CA PHE A 49 9.67 25.37 -22.45
C PHE A 49 10.55 24.16 -22.68
N ASN A 50 11.41 23.83 -21.73
CA ASN A 50 12.29 22.66 -21.78
C ASN A 50 11.84 21.65 -20.71
N GLU A 51 11.25 20.54 -21.16
CA GLU A 51 10.76 19.46 -20.31
C GLU A 51 11.88 18.85 -19.43
N SER A 52 13.08 18.67 -19.98
CA SER A 52 14.20 18.04 -19.26
C SER A 52 14.68 18.90 -18.11
N LEU A 53 14.92 20.20 -18.37
CA LEU A 53 15.34 21.14 -17.33
C LEU A 53 14.26 21.31 -16.25
N PHE A 54 12.98 21.21 -16.62
CA PHE A 54 11.90 21.21 -15.64
C PHE A 54 11.99 19.97 -14.74
N CYS A 55 12.22 18.79 -15.33
CA CYS A 55 12.34 17.55 -14.56
C CYS A 55 13.56 17.59 -13.61
N ASP A 56 14.70 18.12 -14.07
CA ASP A 56 15.90 18.27 -13.23
C ASP A 56 15.65 19.21 -12.05
N ASP A 57 15.02 20.37 -12.30
CA ASP A 57 14.62 21.34 -11.27
C ASP A 57 13.62 20.73 -10.27
N PHE A 58 12.61 20.01 -10.79
CA PHE A 58 11.60 19.33 -9.99
C PHE A 58 12.22 18.27 -9.07
N LEU A 59 13.07 17.38 -9.62
CA LEU A 59 13.74 16.32 -8.87
C LEU A 59 14.82 16.84 -7.90
N SER A 60 15.33 18.07 -8.11
CA SER A 60 16.26 18.70 -7.15
C SER A 60 15.59 19.10 -5.83
N THR A 61 14.27 19.29 -5.84
CA THR A 61 13.49 19.73 -4.68
C THR A 61 12.49 18.66 -4.19
N HIS A 62 12.20 17.65 -5.01
CA HIS A 62 11.25 16.59 -4.71
C HIS A 62 11.91 15.23 -4.67
N GLN A 63 11.65 14.49 -3.59
CA GLN A 63 12.03 13.09 -3.49
C GLN A 63 11.01 12.23 -4.25
N LEU A 64 11.34 11.89 -5.49
CA LEU A 64 10.49 11.11 -6.37
C LEU A 64 11.32 10.06 -7.11
N LEU A 65 10.81 8.83 -7.13
CA LEU A 65 11.40 7.70 -7.83
C LEU A 65 10.32 6.98 -8.64
N TYR A 66 10.69 6.35 -9.75
CA TYR A 66 9.78 5.56 -10.57
C TYR A 66 10.35 4.15 -10.76
N SER A 67 9.55 3.14 -10.41
CA SER A 67 9.93 1.73 -10.54
C SER A 67 8.68 0.88 -10.77
N ASN A 68 8.78 -0.13 -11.62
CA ASN A 68 7.72 -1.09 -11.92
C ASN A 68 6.32 -0.47 -12.12
N GLY A 69 6.27 0.63 -12.88
CA GLY A 69 5.00 1.26 -13.26
C GLY A 69 4.39 2.19 -12.22
N ALA A 70 5.07 2.51 -11.12
CA ALA A 70 4.56 3.39 -10.07
C ALA A 70 5.61 4.42 -9.62
N PHE A 71 5.12 5.58 -9.18
CA PHE A 71 5.92 6.58 -8.49
C PHE A 71 5.99 6.28 -6.99
N PHE A 72 7.14 6.55 -6.39
CA PHE A 72 7.40 6.41 -4.96
C PHE A 72 7.96 7.72 -4.41
N THR A 73 7.51 8.05 -3.22
CA THR A 73 7.89 9.26 -2.48
C THR A 73 8.25 8.87 -1.05
N PRO A 74 8.68 9.82 -0.21
CA PRO A 74 8.77 9.57 1.21
C PRO A 74 7.46 9.11 1.83
N ASP A 75 6.31 9.44 1.24
CA ASP A 75 4.97 8.98 1.67
C ASP A 75 4.56 7.59 1.15
N GLY A 76 5.47 6.89 0.47
CA GLY A 76 5.19 5.57 -0.10
C GLY A 76 4.78 5.63 -1.58
N ARG A 77 4.15 4.55 -2.04
CA ARG A 77 3.62 4.42 -3.40
C ARG A 77 2.51 5.44 -3.69
N MET A 78 2.66 6.16 -4.78
CA MET A 78 1.62 7.02 -5.35
C MET A 78 0.65 6.18 -6.18
N VAL A 79 -0.58 6.01 -5.70
CA VAL A 79 -1.63 5.22 -6.38
C VAL A 79 -2.36 6.03 -7.45
N ASP A 80 -2.48 7.34 -7.23
CA ASP A 80 -3.06 8.31 -8.16
C ASP A 80 -2.02 9.39 -8.49
N PRO A 81 -1.63 9.56 -9.76
CA PRO A 81 -0.70 10.61 -10.17
C PRO A 81 -1.33 12.01 -10.26
N MET A 82 -2.63 12.18 -9.95
CA MET A 82 -3.29 13.48 -10.03
C MET A 82 -2.65 14.56 -9.15
N PRO A 83 -2.28 14.32 -7.87
CA PRO A 83 -1.61 15.33 -7.05
C PRO A 83 -0.32 15.84 -7.69
N LEU A 84 0.50 14.93 -8.24
CA LEU A 84 1.71 15.27 -8.99
C LEU A 84 1.39 16.13 -10.22
N ARG A 85 0.33 15.80 -10.96
CA ARG A 85 -0.12 16.59 -12.12
C ARG A 85 -0.58 17.98 -11.72
N CYS A 86 -1.32 18.10 -10.61
CA CYS A 86 -1.78 19.38 -10.08
C CYS A 86 -0.60 20.27 -9.69
N GLU A 87 0.41 19.72 -9.00
CA GLU A 87 1.60 20.45 -8.61
C GLU A 87 2.40 20.95 -9.83
N ILE A 88 2.67 20.07 -10.80
CA ILE A 88 3.35 20.44 -12.05
C ILE A 88 2.55 21.52 -12.78
N PHE A 89 1.21 21.39 -12.82
CA PHE A 89 0.34 22.41 -13.42
C PHE A 89 0.51 23.77 -12.74
N GLU A 90 0.50 23.81 -11.40
CA GLU A 90 0.65 25.05 -10.63
C GLU A 90 2.00 25.73 -10.89
N MET A 91 3.09 24.96 -10.99
CA MET A 91 4.42 25.50 -11.34
C MET A 91 4.46 26.08 -12.76
N MET A 92 3.72 25.49 -13.70
CA MET A 92 3.78 25.85 -15.12
C MET A 92 2.78 26.93 -15.54
N ARG A 93 1.65 27.10 -14.82
CA ARG A 93 0.50 27.88 -15.30
C ARG A 93 0.78 29.37 -15.55
N GLU A 94 1.75 29.95 -14.86
CA GLU A 94 2.12 31.37 -15.00
C GLU A 94 3.07 31.63 -16.18
N TYR A 95 3.73 30.58 -16.68
CA TYR A 95 4.74 30.67 -17.75
C TYR A 95 4.21 30.11 -19.08
N VAL A 96 3.37 29.07 -19.01
CA VAL A 96 2.95 28.27 -20.17
C VAL A 96 1.46 28.45 -20.44
N GLY A 97 1.13 29.31 -21.41
CA GLY A 97 -0.28 29.60 -21.75
C GLY A 97 -0.97 28.55 -22.64
N ALA A 98 -0.31 28.07 -23.70
CA ALA A 98 -0.95 27.18 -24.68
C ALA A 98 -0.73 25.69 -24.39
N LYS A 99 -1.78 24.88 -24.52
CA LYS A 99 -1.75 23.40 -24.40
C LYS A 99 -1.17 22.89 -23.07
N LEU A 100 -1.39 23.63 -21.99
CA LEU A 100 -0.82 23.34 -20.67
C LEU A 100 -1.10 21.91 -20.19
N ALA A 101 -2.35 21.43 -20.27
CA ALA A 101 -2.69 20.06 -19.86
C ALA A 101 -1.91 18.97 -20.61
N LYS A 102 -1.65 19.16 -21.91
CA LYS A 102 -0.83 18.24 -22.70
C LYS A 102 0.63 18.30 -22.25
N LYS A 103 1.15 19.49 -21.97
CA LYS A 103 2.51 19.66 -21.47
C LYS A 103 2.71 19.04 -20.08
N VAL A 104 1.74 19.18 -19.17
CA VAL A 104 1.77 18.49 -17.87
C VAL A 104 1.85 16.98 -18.07
N THR A 105 1.05 16.42 -18.98
CA THR A 105 1.12 14.99 -19.31
C THR A 105 2.51 14.59 -19.84
N ASN A 106 3.06 15.36 -20.78
CA ASN A 106 4.40 15.11 -21.33
C ASN A 106 5.48 15.18 -20.24
N VAL A 107 5.42 16.17 -19.35
CA VAL A 107 6.37 16.31 -18.23
C VAL A 107 6.29 15.10 -17.31
N VAL A 108 5.09 14.62 -16.97
CA VAL A 108 4.95 13.40 -16.17
C VAL A 108 5.58 12.20 -16.87
N ASP A 109 5.44 12.09 -18.19
CA ASP A 109 6.08 11.00 -18.94
C ASP A 109 7.60 11.12 -18.99
N VAL A 110 8.15 12.33 -19.07
CA VAL A 110 9.60 12.57 -18.95
C VAL A 110 10.09 12.30 -17.51
N LEU A 111 9.32 12.68 -16.49
CA LEU A 111 9.62 12.37 -15.09
C LEU A 111 9.70 10.86 -14.83
N LYS A 112 8.85 10.05 -15.47
CA LYS A 112 8.97 8.58 -15.38
C LYS A 112 10.34 8.09 -15.85
N LEU A 113 10.87 8.70 -16.92
CA LEU A 113 12.18 8.35 -17.47
C LEU A 113 13.31 8.88 -16.58
N ALA A 114 13.21 10.14 -16.13
CA ALA A 114 14.24 10.81 -15.32
C ALA A 114 14.34 10.24 -13.89
N ALA A 115 13.23 9.83 -13.30
CA ALA A 115 13.16 9.24 -11.97
C ALA A 115 13.24 7.70 -11.99
N GLN A 116 13.41 7.08 -13.16
CA GLN A 116 13.48 5.63 -13.31
C GLN A 116 14.69 5.09 -12.55
N VAL A 117 14.47 4.04 -11.75
CA VAL A 117 15.55 3.20 -11.23
C VAL A 117 15.43 1.78 -11.77
N GLU A 118 16.55 1.09 -11.86
CA GLU A 118 16.61 -0.30 -12.34
C GLU A 118 15.93 -1.26 -11.35
N ASP A 119 16.25 -1.13 -10.07
CA ASP A 119 15.64 -1.90 -8.98
C ASP A 119 15.45 -1.02 -7.75
N PHE A 120 14.51 -1.43 -6.91
CA PHE A 120 14.17 -0.73 -5.67
C PHE A 120 13.76 -1.77 -4.61
N PRO A 121 14.61 -2.65 -4.10
CA PRO A 121 14.17 -3.81 -3.30
C PRO A 121 13.36 -3.43 -2.03
N PRO A 122 12.43 -4.29 -1.57
CA PRO A 122 11.72 -4.08 -0.31
C PRO A 122 12.68 -4.15 0.89
N VAL A 123 12.49 -3.24 1.83
CA VAL A 123 13.26 -3.17 3.07
C VAL A 123 12.46 -3.80 4.20
N THR A 124 13.00 -4.83 4.85
CA THR A 124 12.22 -5.77 5.69
C THR A 124 12.45 -5.65 7.19
N ASP A 125 13.39 -4.79 7.61
CA ASP A 125 13.81 -4.57 9.00
C ASP A 125 13.07 -3.40 9.68
N ARG A 126 12.08 -2.81 9.02
CA ARG A 126 11.38 -1.61 9.50
C ARG A 126 9.97 -1.46 8.94
N ILE A 127 9.18 -0.65 9.64
CA ILE A 127 7.81 -0.25 9.28
C ILE A 127 7.80 1.26 9.10
N ALA A 128 7.51 1.73 7.89
CA ALA A 128 7.32 3.16 7.64
C ALA A 128 5.89 3.59 7.99
N LEU A 129 5.77 4.59 8.86
CA LEU A 129 4.53 5.09 9.46
C LEU A 129 4.34 6.58 9.13
N ALA A 130 3.15 7.14 9.34
CA ALA A 130 2.84 8.50 8.92
C ALA A 130 3.69 9.61 9.57
N ASN A 131 4.35 9.33 10.71
CA ASN A 131 5.23 10.26 11.42
C ASN A 131 6.70 9.81 11.49
N GLY A 132 7.07 8.66 10.93
CA GLY A 132 8.42 8.15 11.12
C GLY A 132 8.63 6.74 10.60
N THR A 133 9.71 6.13 11.05
CA THR A 133 10.07 4.75 10.75
C THR A 133 10.33 4.02 12.07
N LEU A 134 9.60 2.93 12.30
CA LEU A 134 9.79 2.04 13.44
C LEU A 134 10.63 0.85 12.98
N TYR A 135 11.81 0.68 13.55
CA TYR A 135 12.67 -0.46 13.27
C TYR A 135 12.27 -1.66 14.11
N LEU A 136 12.55 -2.86 13.62
CA LEU A 136 12.18 -4.11 14.30
C LEU A 136 12.91 -4.33 15.63
N ASP A 137 14.00 -3.60 15.89
CA ASP A 137 14.68 -3.55 17.20
C ASP A 137 13.95 -2.67 18.23
N GLY A 138 12.85 -2.03 17.84
CA GLY A 138 12.04 -1.14 18.67
C GLY A 138 12.45 0.33 18.64
N THR A 139 13.50 0.70 17.90
CA THR A 139 13.90 2.10 17.74
C THR A 139 12.95 2.83 16.79
N PHE A 140 12.65 4.09 17.11
CA PHE A 140 11.78 4.94 16.29
C PHE A 140 12.52 6.20 15.83
N GLN A 141 12.53 6.42 14.53
CA GLN A 141 13.08 7.62 13.90
C GLN A 141 11.92 8.49 13.40
N GLU A 142 11.78 9.69 13.95
CA GLU A 142 10.78 10.65 13.51
C GLU A 142 11.15 11.27 12.15
N GLY A 143 10.14 11.59 11.34
CA GLY A 143 10.31 12.20 10.01
C GLY A 143 10.34 11.19 8.86
N LYS A 144 10.44 11.71 7.63
CA LYS A 144 10.37 10.91 6.40
C LYS A 144 11.56 11.24 5.47
N PRO A 145 12.80 10.95 5.87
CA PRO A 145 13.97 11.36 5.09
C PRO A 145 14.18 10.53 3.82
N GLU A 146 13.58 9.35 3.73
CA GLU A 146 13.82 8.36 2.67
C GLU A 146 12.56 8.07 1.87
N ILE A 147 12.72 7.84 0.57
CA ILE A 147 11.69 7.25 -0.29
C ILE A 147 11.49 5.80 0.12
N VAL A 148 10.24 5.39 0.35
CA VAL A 148 9.89 4.04 0.77
C VAL A 148 8.88 3.42 -0.19
N ARG A 149 8.86 2.08 -0.28
CA ARG A 149 7.83 1.37 -1.07
C ARG A 149 6.45 1.52 -0.47
N ASN A 150 6.36 1.27 0.83
CA ASN A 150 5.12 1.20 1.57
C ASN A 150 5.24 2.12 2.78
N ARG A 151 4.28 3.02 2.97
CA ARG A 151 4.11 3.77 4.22
C ARG A 151 2.68 3.62 4.69
N LEU A 152 2.51 3.21 5.94
CA LEU A 152 1.19 3.10 6.55
C LEU A 152 0.69 4.51 6.94
N PRO A 153 -0.60 4.82 6.75
CA PRO A 153 -1.17 6.15 7.05
C PRO A 153 -1.32 6.44 8.54
N VAL A 154 -0.98 5.48 9.42
CA VAL A 154 -1.11 5.61 10.87
C VAL A 154 0.17 6.12 11.52
N ARG A 155 0.01 6.83 12.64
CA ARG A 155 1.14 7.38 13.42
C ARG A 155 1.54 6.40 14.52
N TYR A 156 2.84 6.27 14.75
CA TYR A 156 3.38 5.59 15.92
C TYR A 156 3.37 6.53 17.13
N ASP A 157 2.89 6.03 18.26
CA ASP A 157 3.00 6.69 19.56
C ASP A 157 3.38 5.63 20.62
N PRO A 158 4.61 5.67 21.16
CA PRO A 158 5.04 4.72 22.20
C PRO A 158 4.29 4.90 23.52
N LYS A 159 3.57 6.02 23.70
CA LYS A 159 2.74 6.32 24.88
C LYS A 159 1.25 6.08 24.62
N ALA A 160 0.89 5.51 23.47
CA ALA A 160 -0.50 5.20 23.16
C ALA A 160 -1.12 4.32 24.25
N ALA A 161 -2.32 4.70 24.70
CA ALA A 161 -3.08 3.89 25.64
C ALA A 161 -3.43 2.53 25.01
N GLN A 162 -3.59 1.51 25.84
CA GLN A 162 -4.01 0.19 25.38
C GLN A 162 -5.34 0.30 24.61
N PRO A 163 -5.47 -0.31 23.43
CA PRO A 163 -6.67 -0.18 22.60
C PRO A 163 -7.81 -1.08 23.13
N THR A 164 -8.39 -0.71 24.27
CA THR A 164 -9.36 -1.53 25.02
C THR A 164 -10.61 -1.89 24.22
N HIS A 165 -11.09 -0.99 23.36
CA HIS A 165 -12.25 -1.27 22.50
C HIS A 165 -11.94 -2.34 21.45
N TRP A 166 -10.76 -2.26 20.82
CA TRP A 166 -10.29 -3.26 19.86
C TRP A 166 -10.09 -4.62 20.54
N LEU A 167 -9.43 -4.63 21.70
CA LEU A 167 -9.21 -5.88 22.46
C LEU A 167 -10.53 -6.51 22.90
N ARG A 168 -11.50 -5.71 23.37
CA ARG A 168 -12.84 -6.20 23.73
C ARG A 168 -13.56 -6.82 22.53
N PHE A 169 -13.48 -6.17 21.37
CA PHE A 169 -14.04 -6.70 20.13
C PHE A 169 -13.40 -8.06 19.77
N LEU A 170 -12.06 -8.17 19.79
CA LEU A 170 -11.38 -9.43 19.54
C LEU A 170 -11.74 -10.51 20.55
N SER A 171 -11.82 -10.20 21.84
CA SER A 171 -12.25 -11.16 22.87
C SER A 171 -13.71 -11.61 22.73
N GLY A 172 -14.55 -10.84 22.06
CA GLY A 172 -15.91 -11.25 21.72
C GLY A 172 -15.99 -12.15 20.49
N LEU A 173 -14.94 -12.18 19.67
CA LEU A 173 -14.90 -12.89 18.38
C LEU A 173 -14.00 -14.14 18.39
N LEU A 174 -12.93 -14.11 19.18
CA LEU A 174 -11.85 -15.09 19.17
C LEU A 174 -11.64 -15.68 20.56
N TYR A 175 -11.09 -16.89 20.62
CA TYR A 175 -10.58 -17.44 21.87
C TYR A 175 -9.38 -16.62 22.36
N PRO A 176 -9.19 -16.47 23.70
CA PRO A 176 -8.09 -15.68 24.26
C PRO A 176 -6.70 -16.04 23.72
N GLU A 177 -6.47 -17.32 23.45
CA GLU A 177 -5.24 -17.88 22.89
C GLU A 177 -4.97 -17.50 21.43
N ASP A 178 -6.01 -17.20 20.64
CA ASP A 178 -5.90 -16.84 19.22
C ASP A 178 -5.63 -15.34 19.02
N ILE A 179 -5.95 -14.50 20.00
CA ILE A 179 -5.77 -13.05 19.92
C ILE A 179 -4.30 -12.66 19.67
N PRO A 180 -3.31 -13.18 20.41
CA PRO A 180 -1.90 -12.89 20.13
C PRO A 180 -1.48 -13.33 18.73
N THR A 181 -1.96 -14.48 18.25
CA THR A 181 -1.70 -14.99 16.90
C THR A 181 -2.17 -14.00 15.83
N VAL A 182 -3.41 -13.52 15.94
CA VAL A 182 -3.95 -12.53 14.99
C VAL A 182 -3.14 -11.24 15.04
N GLN A 183 -2.78 -10.77 16.24
CA GLN A 183 -1.95 -9.57 16.39
C GLN A 183 -0.56 -9.72 15.77
N GLU A 184 0.08 -10.87 15.94
CA GLU A 184 1.39 -11.13 15.34
C GLU A 184 1.33 -11.27 13.83
N PHE A 185 0.31 -11.94 13.29
CA PHE A 185 0.13 -12.00 11.85
C PHE A 185 -0.10 -10.61 11.26
N ILE A 186 -0.89 -9.76 11.93
CA ILE A 186 -1.07 -8.35 11.53
C ILE A 186 0.26 -7.59 11.58
N GLY A 187 1.05 -7.76 12.63
CA GLY A 187 2.39 -7.15 12.76
C GLY A 187 3.35 -7.62 11.66
N TYR A 188 3.36 -8.92 11.36
CA TYR A 188 4.11 -9.50 10.25
C TYR A 188 3.69 -8.91 8.90
N CYS A 189 2.40 -8.63 8.71
CA CYS A 189 1.90 -7.99 7.50
C CYS A 189 2.39 -6.54 7.34
N MET A 190 2.93 -5.88 8.37
CA MET A 190 3.37 -4.48 8.28
C MET A 190 4.75 -4.30 7.63
N ILE A 191 5.55 -5.36 7.52
CA ILE A 191 6.86 -5.36 6.82
C ILE A 191 6.74 -6.05 5.47
N PRO A 192 7.46 -5.67 4.40
CA PRO A 192 7.37 -6.30 3.09
C PRO A 192 8.16 -7.63 2.99
N SER A 193 7.93 -8.56 3.93
CA SER A 193 8.59 -9.87 4.01
C SER A 193 7.62 -11.03 3.92
N ASN A 194 8.05 -12.10 3.24
CA ASN A 194 7.36 -13.40 3.19
C ASN A 194 8.13 -14.50 3.93
N LYS A 195 9.13 -14.14 4.75
CA LYS A 195 9.96 -15.11 5.49
C LYS A 195 9.15 -16.07 6.36
N GLY A 196 8.01 -15.62 6.89
CA GLY A 196 7.12 -16.47 7.67
C GLY A 196 6.43 -17.56 6.86
N GLN A 197 6.25 -17.37 5.54
CA GLN A 197 5.57 -18.31 4.66
C GLN A 197 4.21 -18.78 5.21
N ARG A 198 3.39 -17.82 5.64
CA ARG A 198 2.05 -18.07 6.20
C ARG A 198 1.01 -17.17 5.54
N MET A 199 -0.18 -17.73 5.34
CA MET A 199 -1.42 -16.99 5.17
C MET A 199 -2.36 -17.28 6.34
N MET A 200 -3.31 -16.38 6.61
CA MET A 200 -4.26 -16.54 7.71
C MET A 200 -5.68 -16.70 7.17
N ILE A 201 -6.43 -17.65 7.75
CA ILE A 201 -7.85 -17.81 7.51
C ILE A 201 -8.57 -17.76 8.85
N ILE A 202 -9.47 -16.80 9.02
CA ILE A 202 -10.31 -16.68 10.21
C ILE A 202 -11.69 -17.24 9.88
N LYS A 203 -12.06 -18.30 10.60
CA LYS A 203 -13.31 -19.04 10.43
C LYS A 203 -14.30 -18.62 11.50
N GLY A 204 -15.57 -18.65 11.14
CA GLY A 204 -16.69 -18.45 12.07
C GLY A 204 -17.99 -18.43 11.30
N ASN A 205 -19.13 -18.37 11.99
CA ASN A 205 -20.41 -18.27 11.30
C ASN A 205 -20.59 -16.86 10.67
N GLY A 206 -21.46 -16.78 9.67
CA GLY A 206 -21.84 -15.50 9.10
C GLY A 206 -22.45 -14.58 10.15
N GLY A 207 -22.13 -13.29 10.10
CA GLY A 207 -22.72 -12.27 10.99
C GLY A 207 -22.02 -12.07 12.35
N GLU A 208 -20.92 -12.78 12.63
CA GLU A 208 -20.16 -12.63 13.89
C GLU A 208 -19.26 -11.36 13.93
N GLY A 209 -19.16 -10.62 12.82
CA GLY A 209 -18.38 -9.38 12.76
C GLY A 209 -16.92 -9.53 12.31
N LYS A 210 -16.51 -10.71 11.79
CA LYS A 210 -15.17 -10.95 11.21
C LYS A 210 -14.71 -9.86 10.24
N SER A 211 -15.60 -9.42 9.35
CA SER A 211 -15.34 -8.35 8.38
C SER A 211 -14.93 -7.02 9.02
N GLN A 212 -15.26 -6.78 10.29
CA GLN A 212 -14.82 -5.58 11.02
C GLN A 212 -13.30 -5.58 11.26
N ILE A 213 -12.65 -6.75 11.33
CA ILE A 213 -11.19 -6.85 11.30
C ILE A 213 -10.68 -6.26 9.97
N GLY A 214 -11.26 -6.66 8.83
CA GLY A 214 -10.93 -6.12 7.51
C GLY A 214 -11.10 -4.60 7.43
N VAL A 215 -12.17 -4.06 8.01
CA VAL A 215 -12.40 -2.60 8.09
C VAL A 215 -11.30 -1.90 8.88
N VAL A 216 -10.91 -2.42 10.05
CA VAL A 216 -9.80 -1.85 10.84
C VAL A 216 -8.48 -1.92 10.05
N LEU A 217 -8.19 -3.06 9.41
CA LEU A 217 -6.98 -3.23 8.60
C LEU A 217 -6.94 -2.26 7.41
N SER A 218 -8.08 -2.00 6.76
CA SER A 218 -8.14 -1.01 5.67
C SER A 218 -7.67 0.38 6.11
N ARG A 219 -7.97 0.77 7.35
CA ARG A 219 -7.54 2.05 7.94
C ARG A 219 -6.09 2.01 8.40
N LEU A 220 -5.62 0.88 8.91
CA LEU A 220 -4.22 0.70 9.32
C LEU A 220 -3.26 0.69 8.12
N PHE A 221 -3.65 0.03 7.03
CA PHE A 221 -2.79 -0.19 5.87
C PHE A 221 -2.99 0.83 4.74
N GLY A 222 -4.17 1.45 4.62
CA GLY A 222 -4.48 2.38 3.56
C GLY A 222 -4.25 1.76 2.17
N CYS A 223 -3.50 2.45 1.30
CA CYS A 223 -3.18 1.98 -0.05
C CYS A 223 -2.26 0.76 -0.14
N ASN A 224 -1.75 0.29 1.00
CA ASN A 224 -0.91 -0.92 1.09
C ASN A 224 -1.74 -2.19 1.32
N MET A 225 -3.05 -2.06 1.52
CA MET A 225 -3.98 -3.18 1.56
C MET A 225 -4.83 -3.22 0.29
N LYS A 226 -5.15 -4.44 -0.14
CA LYS A 226 -6.10 -4.71 -1.21
C LYS A 226 -7.24 -5.57 -0.68
N ASP A 227 -8.47 -5.19 -1.01
CA ASP A 227 -9.61 -6.10 -0.94
C ASP A 227 -9.65 -6.92 -2.23
N GLY A 228 -9.66 -8.24 -2.13
CA GLY A 228 -9.55 -9.11 -3.29
C GLY A 228 -9.81 -10.59 -3.01
N SER A 229 -10.41 -11.26 -3.98
CA SER A 229 -10.68 -12.69 -3.90
C SER A 229 -9.42 -13.52 -4.14
N ILE A 230 -9.06 -14.37 -3.18
CA ILE A 230 -7.98 -15.36 -3.28
C ILE A 230 -8.28 -16.38 -4.38
N GLY A 231 -9.56 -16.74 -4.57
CA GLY A 231 -9.99 -17.57 -5.70
C GLY A 231 -9.68 -16.93 -7.06
N LYS A 232 -9.85 -15.61 -7.18
CA LYS A 232 -9.46 -14.92 -8.41
C LYS A 232 -7.94 -14.86 -8.58
N ILE A 233 -7.19 -14.71 -7.48
CA ILE A 233 -5.72 -14.69 -7.48
C ILE A 233 -5.15 -16.06 -7.91
N SER A 234 -5.78 -17.17 -7.52
CA SER A 234 -5.33 -18.51 -7.91
C SER A 234 -5.47 -18.76 -9.41
N GLU A 235 -6.54 -18.25 -10.04
CA GLU A 235 -6.87 -18.51 -11.44
C GLU A 235 -6.37 -17.45 -12.42
N ASN A 236 -6.35 -16.17 -12.02
CA ASN A 236 -6.13 -15.05 -12.92
C ASN A 236 -4.76 -14.39 -12.71
N ARG A 237 -3.87 -14.55 -13.69
CA ARG A 237 -2.53 -13.94 -13.71
C ARG A 237 -2.50 -12.42 -13.54
N PHE A 238 -3.51 -11.72 -14.04
CA PHE A 238 -3.60 -10.26 -13.89
C PHE A 238 -3.96 -9.87 -12.45
N ALA A 239 -4.78 -10.68 -11.78
CA ALA A 239 -5.09 -10.48 -10.36
C ALA A 239 -3.87 -10.72 -9.46
N ARG A 240 -2.92 -11.57 -9.89
CA ARG A 240 -1.63 -11.77 -9.21
C ARG A 240 -0.70 -10.57 -9.37
N ALA A 241 -0.54 -10.07 -10.60
CA ALA A 241 0.29 -8.87 -10.86
C ALA A 241 -0.20 -7.63 -10.11
N ASP A 242 -1.49 -7.60 -9.83
CA ASP A 242 -2.16 -6.58 -9.05
C ASP A 242 -1.80 -6.56 -7.55
N LEU A 243 -1.18 -7.63 -7.02
CA LEU A 243 -0.64 -7.68 -5.66
C LEU A 243 0.72 -6.99 -5.54
N GLU A 244 1.36 -6.64 -6.66
CA GLU A 244 2.63 -5.92 -6.63
C GLU A 244 2.50 -4.62 -5.82
N HIS A 245 3.50 -4.36 -4.99
CA HIS A 245 3.58 -3.23 -4.07
C HIS A 245 2.54 -3.25 -2.92
N THR A 246 1.80 -4.33 -2.74
CA THR A 246 0.79 -4.49 -1.68
C THR A 246 1.37 -5.30 -0.52
N LEU A 247 1.07 -4.88 0.73
CA LEU A 247 1.49 -5.60 1.94
C LEU A 247 0.49 -6.69 2.34
N LEU A 248 -0.80 -6.44 2.17
CA LEU A 248 -1.88 -7.33 2.62
C LEU A 248 -3.02 -7.38 1.61
N CYS A 249 -3.43 -8.58 1.22
CA CYS A 249 -4.68 -8.83 0.52
C CYS A 249 -5.68 -9.47 1.50
N VAL A 250 -6.87 -8.91 1.59
CA VAL A 250 -7.96 -9.43 2.42
C VAL A 250 -9.06 -9.97 1.50
N ASP A 251 -9.51 -11.21 1.74
CA ASP A 251 -10.69 -11.81 1.11
C ASP A 251 -11.79 -11.94 2.16
N ASP A 252 -12.84 -11.12 2.06
CA ASP A 252 -13.88 -11.03 3.10
C ASP A 252 -14.92 -12.16 3.09
N ASP A 253 -15.00 -12.89 1.98
CA ASP A 253 -15.94 -13.99 1.82
C ASP A 253 -15.31 -15.12 1.01
N MET A 254 -14.21 -15.67 1.54
CA MET A 254 -13.48 -16.71 0.86
C MET A 254 -14.27 -18.02 0.90
N ARG A 255 -14.68 -18.47 -0.29
CA ARG A 255 -15.24 -19.79 -0.52
C ARG A 255 -14.13 -20.83 -0.57
N MET A 256 -14.16 -21.82 0.31
CA MET A 256 -13.10 -22.82 0.43
C MET A 256 -12.93 -23.65 -0.86
N GLU A 257 -14.00 -23.83 -1.64
CA GLU A 257 -13.99 -24.51 -2.93
C GLU A 257 -13.16 -23.77 -3.99
N ALA A 258 -12.83 -22.50 -3.77
CA ALA A 258 -11.99 -21.70 -4.66
C ALA A 258 -10.49 -22.04 -4.54
N LEU A 259 -10.10 -22.83 -3.54
CA LEU A 259 -8.71 -23.28 -3.32
C LEU A 259 -8.38 -24.61 -4.01
N ARG A 260 -9.15 -25.05 -5.01
CA ARG A 260 -8.88 -26.32 -5.74
C ARG A 260 -7.52 -26.34 -6.45
N GLN A 261 -6.96 -25.18 -6.80
CA GLN A 261 -5.61 -25.04 -7.37
C GLN A 261 -4.78 -24.07 -6.52
N THR A 262 -4.08 -24.59 -5.52
CA THR A 262 -3.32 -23.77 -4.56
C THR A 262 -1.91 -23.41 -5.01
N ASN A 263 -1.42 -23.93 -6.13
CA ASN A 263 -0.02 -23.75 -6.55
C ASN A 263 0.40 -22.27 -6.60
N TYR A 264 -0.43 -21.40 -7.16
CA TYR A 264 -0.12 -19.97 -7.24
C TYR A 264 -0.25 -19.25 -5.89
N VAL A 265 -1.23 -19.64 -5.07
CA VAL A 265 -1.36 -19.13 -3.70
C VAL A 265 -0.10 -19.49 -2.90
N LYS A 266 0.35 -20.74 -2.99
CA LYS A 266 1.60 -21.23 -2.40
C LYS A 266 2.79 -20.41 -2.90
N SER A 267 2.93 -20.24 -4.22
CA SER A 267 4.02 -19.44 -4.80
C SER A 267 4.04 -18.00 -4.29
N ILE A 268 2.88 -17.38 -4.04
CA ILE A 268 2.80 -16.03 -3.45
C ILE A 268 3.22 -16.06 -1.99
N VAL A 269 2.66 -16.98 -1.18
CA VAL A 269 2.94 -17.09 0.26
C VAL A 269 4.41 -17.43 0.53
N THR A 270 5.04 -18.23 -0.31
CA THR A 270 6.44 -18.65 -0.15
C THR A 270 7.45 -17.81 -0.95
N ALA A 271 7.01 -16.79 -1.69
CA ALA A 271 7.91 -15.94 -2.48
C ALA A 271 8.87 -15.18 -1.57
N GLN A 272 10.18 -15.36 -1.73
CA GLN A 272 11.21 -14.61 -1.00
C GLN A 272 11.95 -13.59 -1.90
N GLY A 273 11.28 -13.13 -2.97
CA GLY A 273 11.89 -12.21 -3.93
C GLY A 273 10.97 -11.83 -5.07
N GLN A 274 11.55 -11.70 -6.25
CA GLN A 274 10.81 -11.38 -7.46
C GLN A 274 10.10 -12.62 -8.02
N MET A 275 8.98 -12.39 -8.70
CA MET A 275 8.28 -13.41 -9.48
C MET A 275 7.83 -12.82 -10.82
N ASP A 276 7.52 -13.69 -11.78
CA ASP A 276 6.99 -13.25 -13.07
C ASP A 276 5.56 -12.71 -12.92
N LEU A 277 5.38 -11.44 -13.30
CA LEU A 277 4.11 -10.73 -13.23
C LEU A 277 3.60 -10.40 -14.63
N GLU A 278 2.41 -10.90 -14.94
CA GLU A 278 1.73 -10.62 -16.21
C GLU A 278 0.66 -9.55 -16.03
N ARG A 279 0.77 -8.43 -16.74
CA ARG A 279 -0.25 -7.37 -16.80
C ARG A 279 -0.93 -7.36 -18.18
N LYS A 280 -2.22 -7.03 -18.21
CA LYS A 280 -2.99 -7.01 -19.47
C LYS A 280 -2.38 -6.00 -20.45
N GLY A 281 -2.07 -6.47 -21.66
CA GLY A 281 -1.51 -5.63 -22.73
C GLY A 281 -0.07 -5.17 -22.50
N LYS A 282 0.67 -5.81 -21.59
CA LYS A 282 2.09 -5.57 -21.34
C LYS A 282 2.87 -6.89 -21.38
N GLN A 283 4.16 -6.80 -21.69
CA GLN A 283 5.07 -7.94 -21.56
C GLN A 283 5.20 -8.33 -20.07
N SER A 284 5.42 -9.61 -19.78
CA SER A 284 5.70 -10.05 -18.42
C SER A 284 7.06 -9.48 -17.97
N TYR A 285 7.19 -9.28 -16.66
CA TYR A 285 8.42 -8.78 -16.05
C TYR A 285 8.57 -9.33 -14.63
N GLN A 286 9.78 -9.26 -14.09
CA GLN A 286 10.06 -9.67 -12.72
C GLN A 286 9.68 -8.54 -11.75
N GLY A 287 8.75 -8.83 -10.84
CA GLY A 287 8.29 -7.87 -9.83
C GLY A 287 8.39 -8.46 -8.43
N TRP A 288 8.68 -7.61 -7.44
CA TRP A 288 8.77 -8.01 -6.03
C TRP A 288 7.42 -8.45 -5.49
N MET A 289 7.35 -9.67 -4.96
CA MET A 289 6.15 -10.21 -4.34
C MET A 289 6.34 -10.44 -2.84
N TYR A 290 5.55 -9.72 -2.06
CA TYR A 290 5.55 -9.81 -0.60
C TYR A 290 4.15 -9.63 -0.01
N ALA A 291 3.08 -9.74 -0.81
CA ALA A 291 1.72 -9.61 -0.29
C ALA A 291 1.39 -10.81 0.60
N ARG A 292 0.91 -10.54 1.83
CA ARG A 292 0.30 -11.57 2.69
C ARG A 292 -1.17 -11.70 2.36
N LEU A 293 -1.71 -12.89 2.59
CA LEU A 293 -3.12 -13.19 2.35
C LEU A 293 -3.83 -13.42 3.68
N LEU A 294 -4.92 -12.70 3.90
CA LEU A 294 -5.86 -12.90 5.00
C LEU A 294 -7.23 -13.21 4.40
N ALA A 295 -7.91 -14.22 4.90
CA ALA A 295 -9.25 -14.57 4.46
C ALA A 295 -10.21 -14.72 5.64
N PHE A 296 -11.46 -14.32 5.43
CA PHE A 296 -12.59 -14.67 6.27
C PHE A 296 -13.43 -15.73 5.56
N SER A 297 -13.86 -16.77 6.28
CA SER A 297 -14.65 -17.84 5.68
C SER A 297 -15.80 -18.27 6.58
N ASN A 298 -16.94 -18.55 5.94
CA ASN A 298 -18.18 -19.03 6.54
C ASN A 298 -18.38 -20.49 6.12
N GLY A 299 -17.65 -21.44 6.72
CA GLY A 299 -17.80 -22.86 6.36
C GLY A 299 -16.83 -23.84 7.03
N ASP A 300 -17.30 -25.09 7.14
CA ASP A 300 -16.51 -26.23 7.61
C ASP A 300 -15.37 -26.58 6.65
N LEU A 301 -14.23 -26.99 7.20
CA LEU A 301 -12.97 -27.26 6.48
C LEU A 301 -12.98 -28.57 5.66
N GLN A 302 -14.15 -29.13 5.32
CA GLN A 302 -14.26 -30.47 4.74
C GLN A 302 -13.73 -30.60 3.30
N ALA A 303 -13.34 -29.51 2.64
CA ALA A 303 -12.95 -29.50 1.23
C ALA A 303 -11.47 -29.14 0.96
N ILE A 304 -10.58 -29.17 1.96
CA ILE A 304 -9.13 -29.10 1.69
C ILE A 304 -8.55 -30.51 1.74
N SER A 305 -8.53 -31.18 0.58
CA SER A 305 -7.82 -32.44 0.40
C SER A 305 -6.35 -32.18 0.05
N GLY A 306 -5.47 -32.21 1.06
CA GLY A 306 -4.03 -32.21 0.85
C GLY A 306 -3.24 -31.83 2.11
N LYS A 307 -2.34 -32.72 2.58
CA LYS A 307 -1.41 -32.45 3.69
C LYS A 307 -0.63 -31.14 3.51
N GLU A 308 -0.30 -30.78 2.27
CA GLU A 308 0.49 -29.61 1.89
C GLU A 308 -0.28 -28.28 1.95
N ILE A 309 -1.61 -28.30 1.77
CA ILE A 309 -2.45 -27.10 1.87
C ILE A 309 -2.70 -26.78 3.34
N LEU A 310 -2.90 -27.82 4.17
CA LEU A 310 -2.94 -27.68 5.62
C LEU A 310 -1.66 -27.04 6.16
N GLU A 311 -0.49 -27.27 5.57
CA GLU A 311 0.80 -26.64 5.94
C GLU A 311 0.93 -25.15 5.58
N ALA A 312 0.34 -24.70 4.46
CA ALA A 312 0.34 -23.28 4.07
C ALA A 312 -0.78 -22.46 4.73
N ILE A 313 -1.87 -23.14 5.14
CA ILE A 313 -3.08 -22.56 5.76
C ILE A 313 -3.08 -22.75 7.30
N ARG A 314 -1.97 -23.20 7.92
CA ARG A 314 -1.97 -23.51 9.36
C ARG A 314 -2.47 -22.34 10.21
N LEU A 315 -3.58 -22.60 10.91
CA LEU A 315 -4.01 -21.84 12.08
C LEU A 315 -2.80 -21.81 13.02
N MET A 316 -2.17 -20.65 13.13
CA MET A 316 -1.00 -20.43 13.97
C MET A 316 -1.36 -20.75 15.42
N ASP A 317 -0.92 -21.91 15.91
CA ASP A 317 -0.98 -22.22 17.34
C ASP A 317 0.21 -21.59 18.10
N ALA A 318 0.20 -21.71 19.42
CA ALA A 318 1.17 -21.09 20.31
C ALA A 318 2.62 -21.63 20.18
N ASP A 319 2.83 -22.86 19.71
CA ASP A 319 4.17 -23.42 19.49
C ASP A 319 4.75 -22.93 18.16
N GLU A 320 3.91 -22.82 17.12
CA GLU A 320 4.30 -22.26 15.81
C GLU A 320 4.58 -20.74 15.86
N ARG A 321 3.95 -20.02 16.81
CA ARG A 321 4.25 -18.62 17.18
C ARG A 321 5.74 -18.36 17.40
N ARG A 322 6.41 -19.30 18.07
CA ARG A 322 7.86 -19.22 18.36
C ARG A 322 8.70 -19.42 17.11
N GLU A 323 8.25 -20.25 16.17
CA GLU A 323 8.94 -20.45 14.89
C GLU A 323 8.82 -19.25 13.96
N LEU A 324 7.65 -18.61 13.88
CA LEU A 324 7.48 -17.37 13.11
C LEU A 324 8.42 -16.28 13.63
N THR A 325 8.44 -16.09 14.95
CA THR A 325 9.33 -15.12 15.59
C THR A 325 10.80 -15.46 15.29
N ARG A 326 11.21 -16.72 15.43
CA ARG A 326 12.57 -17.14 15.05
C ARG A 326 12.88 -16.88 13.57
N ALA A 327 11.98 -17.17 12.65
CA ALA A 327 12.21 -16.99 11.22
C ALA A 327 12.30 -15.50 10.81
N LEU A 328 11.59 -14.61 11.51
CA LEU A 328 11.62 -13.17 11.25
C LEU A 328 12.85 -12.49 11.84
N PHE A 329 13.31 -12.96 13.00
CA PHE A 329 14.40 -12.34 13.78
C PHE A 329 15.73 -13.13 13.77
N ALA A 330 15.84 -14.20 12.97
CA ALA A 330 17.10 -14.89 12.65
C ALA A 330 17.76 -14.30 11.40
#